data_AF-A0A919TZH1-F1
#
_entry.id   AF-A0A919TZH1-F1
#
_cell.length_a   1.000
_cell.length_b   1.000
_cell.length_c   1.000
_cell.angle_alpha   90.00
_cell.angle_beta   90.00
_cell.angle_gamma   90.00
#
_symmetry.space_group_name_H-M   'P 1'
#
loop_
_entity.id
_entity.type
_entity.pdbx_description
1 polymer ?
#
loop_
_entity_poly.entity_id
_entity_poly.type
_entity_poly.pdbx_seq_one_letter_code
_entity_poly.pdbx_strand_id
1 'polypeptide(L)'
;MKLNPPPNWPTPAEGWPTDPSWTPDPSLPEPPPGWQLWVDDDAPVAGEVAEGTRHHKQAVGAFWFGVLLFLGGAISTYIASGASGGVIWYGGMIFGAVLLFRAFAAYRSSRKEGAPALGVLGKVAAVVGVVACLGTGITAVSALIGAETVAQGVGSCWAVDDEDNALPVSCDDEHQFKVAAEQVDPEQCPEESATYLESDDGDSVLCLVQD
;
A
#
# COMPACT_ATOMS: atom_id res chain seq x y z
N MET A 1 29.98 8.03 -27.48
CA MET A 1 30.14 9.49 -27.39
C MET A 1 28.76 10.10 -27.50
N LYS A 2 28.40 10.99 -26.58
CA LYS A 2 27.11 11.69 -26.59
C LYS A 2 27.31 13.21 -26.53
N LEU A 3 26.29 13.92 -27.00
CA LEU A 3 26.30 15.38 -27.03
C LEU A 3 26.01 15.95 -25.64
N ASN A 4 26.86 16.88 -25.20
CA ASN A 4 26.72 17.67 -23.97
C ASN A 4 26.33 19.12 -24.33
N PRO A 5 25.04 19.42 -24.51
CA PRO A 5 24.58 20.75 -24.88
C PRO A 5 24.91 21.76 -23.77
N PRO A 6 25.48 22.93 -24.13
CA PRO A 6 25.67 24.05 -23.23
C PRO A 6 24.37 24.51 -22.55
N PRO A 7 24.44 25.06 -21.32
CA PRO A 7 23.25 25.56 -20.62
C PRO A 7 22.54 26.74 -21.30
N ASN A 8 23.24 27.47 -22.18
CA ASN A 8 22.71 28.57 -22.98
C ASN A 8 22.04 28.12 -24.28
N TRP A 9 22.07 26.82 -24.59
CA TRP A 9 21.38 26.26 -25.74
C TRP A 9 19.93 25.88 -25.38
N PRO A 10 19.02 25.86 -26.36
CA PRO A 10 17.70 25.27 -26.15
C PRO A 10 17.83 23.79 -25.77
N THR A 11 16.88 23.30 -24.97
CA THR A 11 16.80 21.88 -24.61
C THR A 11 16.78 21.02 -25.89
N PRO A 12 17.64 19.98 -25.99
CA PRO A 12 17.64 19.09 -27.13
C PRO A 12 16.26 18.49 -27.38
N ALA A 13 15.77 18.61 -28.61
CA ALA A 13 14.55 17.94 -29.04
C ALA A 13 14.87 16.47 -29.39
N GLU A 14 13.84 15.63 -29.43
CA GLU A 14 13.94 14.25 -29.91
C GLU A 14 14.49 14.27 -31.36
N GLY A 15 15.63 13.62 -31.60
CA GLY A 15 16.31 13.62 -32.91
C GLY A 15 17.54 14.52 -33.03
N TRP A 16 18.03 15.11 -31.93
CA TRP A 16 19.34 15.75 -31.94
C TRP A 16 20.46 14.76 -32.31
N PRO A 17 21.46 15.22 -33.09
CA PRO A 17 22.46 14.34 -33.68
C PRO A 17 23.36 13.69 -32.61
N THR A 18 23.65 12.41 -32.82
CA THR A 18 24.46 11.56 -31.92
C THR A 18 25.89 11.36 -32.42
N ASP A 19 26.25 11.95 -33.57
CA ASP A 19 27.53 11.73 -34.23
C ASP A 19 28.53 12.86 -33.92
N PRO A 20 29.77 12.54 -33.45
CA PRO A 20 30.83 13.51 -33.18
C PRO A 20 31.22 14.45 -34.33
N SER A 21 30.89 14.10 -35.57
CA SER A 21 31.12 14.92 -36.76
C SER A 21 30.09 16.05 -36.94
N TRP A 22 29.01 16.05 -36.15
CA TRP A 22 28.03 17.13 -36.21
C TRP A 22 28.62 18.45 -35.70
N THR A 23 28.32 19.52 -36.44
CA THR A 23 28.75 20.88 -36.11
C THR A 23 27.53 21.72 -35.73
N PRO A 24 27.61 22.60 -34.71
CA PRO A 24 26.48 23.42 -34.28
C PRO A 24 25.99 24.35 -35.37
N ASP A 25 24.66 24.52 -35.46
CA ASP A 25 24.07 25.56 -36.31
C ASP A 25 24.63 26.94 -35.88
N PRO A 26 25.10 27.79 -36.83
CA PRO A 26 25.63 29.11 -36.52
C PRO A 26 24.66 30.05 -35.78
N SER A 27 23.35 29.75 -35.79
CA SER A 27 22.34 30.49 -35.02
C SER A 27 22.33 30.14 -33.52
N LEU A 28 22.99 29.05 -33.12
CA LEU A 28 23.14 28.69 -31.71
C LEU A 28 24.18 29.59 -31.03
N PRO A 29 23.96 29.97 -29.75
CA PRO A 29 24.95 30.70 -28.98
C PRO A 29 26.30 29.98 -28.92
N GLU A 30 27.41 30.72 -28.89
CA GLU A 30 28.72 30.10 -28.72
C GLU A 30 28.79 29.35 -27.37
N PRO A 31 29.40 28.15 -27.35
CA PRO A 31 29.62 27.43 -26.11
C PRO A 31 30.62 28.18 -25.20
N PRO A 32 30.48 28.08 -23.87
CA PRO A 32 31.43 28.69 -22.94
C PRO A 32 32.88 28.22 -23.19
N PRO A 33 33.90 29.05 -22.90
CA PRO A 33 35.30 28.66 -23.04
C PRO A 33 35.61 27.37 -22.28
N GLY A 34 36.23 26.40 -22.96
CA GLY A 34 36.61 25.10 -22.39
C GLY A 34 35.49 24.06 -22.34
N TRP A 35 34.31 24.34 -22.91
CA TRP A 35 33.21 23.38 -22.96
C TRP A 35 33.48 22.24 -23.95
N GLN A 36 33.23 21.00 -23.50
CA GLN A 36 33.32 19.81 -24.34
C GLN A 36 31.94 19.44 -24.84
N LEU A 37 31.71 19.60 -26.15
CA LEU A 37 30.44 19.23 -26.81
C LEU A 37 30.24 17.72 -26.87
N TRP A 38 31.32 16.95 -26.95
CA TRP A 38 31.29 15.50 -27.04
C TRP A 38 31.95 14.91 -25.80
N VAL A 39 31.18 14.12 -25.08
CA VAL A 39 31.62 13.42 -23.87
C VAL A 39 31.37 11.92 -24.01
N ASP A 40 32.02 11.12 -23.18
CA ASP A 40 31.76 9.68 -23.11
C ASP A 40 30.29 9.41 -22.76
N ASP A 41 29.75 8.28 -23.22
CA ASP A 41 28.33 7.94 -23.01
C ASP A 41 27.96 7.83 -21.53
N ASP A 42 28.94 7.44 -20.70
CA ASP A 42 28.82 7.31 -19.26
C ASP A 42 28.97 8.64 -18.49
N ALA A 43 29.39 9.72 -19.17
CA ALA A 43 29.59 11.02 -18.52
C ALA A 43 28.24 11.69 -18.20
N PRO A 44 28.01 12.20 -16.99
CA PRO A 44 26.75 12.87 -16.65
C PRO A 44 26.63 14.23 -17.38
N VAL A 45 25.54 14.42 -18.13
CA VAL A 45 25.25 15.65 -18.88
C VAL A 45 24.19 16.48 -18.15
N ALA A 46 24.33 17.82 -18.17
CA ALA A 46 23.48 18.73 -17.39
C ALA A 46 21.97 18.56 -17.64
N GLY A 47 21.56 18.32 -18.89
CA GLY A 47 20.16 18.07 -19.25
C GLY A 47 19.59 16.77 -18.68
N GLU A 48 20.36 15.68 -18.73
CA GLU A 48 20.00 14.38 -18.17
C GLU A 48 19.87 14.46 -16.65
N VAL A 49 20.77 15.19 -15.98
CA VAL A 49 20.73 15.39 -14.52
C VAL A 49 19.49 16.20 -14.11
N ALA A 50 19.07 17.19 -14.90
CA ALA A 50 17.86 17.96 -14.65
C ALA A 50 16.59 17.08 -14.79
N GLU A 51 16.54 16.22 -15.81
CA GLU A 51 15.45 15.29 -16.04
C GLU A 51 15.40 14.19 -14.96
N GLY A 52 16.54 13.59 -14.61
CA GLY A 52 16.66 12.65 -13.50
C GLY A 52 16.23 13.26 -12.17
N THR A 53 16.51 14.55 -11.94
CA THR A 53 16.04 15.28 -10.74
C THR A 53 14.52 15.49 -10.75
N ARG A 54 13.91 15.71 -11.91
CA ARG A 54 12.44 15.78 -12.06
C ARG A 54 11.80 14.43 -11.78
N HIS A 55 12.32 13.35 -12.35
CA HIS A 55 11.87 11.97 -12.10
C HIS A 55 12.02 11.61 -10.62
N HIS A 56 13.11 12.02 -9.98
CA HIS A 56 13.33 11.84 -8.55
C HIS A 56 12.25 12.53 -7.70
N LYS A 57 11.94 13.81 -7.97
CA LYS A 57 10.89 14.53 -7.25
C LYS A 57 9.52 13.89 -7.42
N GLN A 58 9.20 13.45 -8.64
CA GLN A 58 7.96 12.73 -8.93
C GLN A 58 7.90 11.39 -8.19
N ALA A 59 9.00 10.62 -8.17
CA ALA A 59 9.08 9.35 -7.44
C ALA A 59 8.89 9.54 -5.93
N VAL A 60 9.51 10.57 -5.33
CA VAL A 60 9.33 10.89 -3.91
C VAL A 60 7.89 11.31 -3.61
N GLY A 61 7.27 12.13 -4.48
CA GLY A 61 5.87 12.51 -4.34
C GLY A 61 4.93 11.30 -4.44
N ALA A 62 5.14 10.42 -5.43
CA ALA A 62 4.37 9.20 -5.61
C ALA A 62 4.52 8.22 -4.43
N PHE A 63 5.72 8.13 -3.84
CA PHE A 63 5.96 7.33 -2.63
C PHE A 63 5.07 7.80 -1.49
N TRP A 64 5.07 9.10 -1.17
CA TRP A 64 4.28 9.63 -0.07
C TRP A 64 2.78 9.58 -0.32
N PHE A 65 2.35 9.78 -1.55
CA PHE A 65 0.96 9.56 -1.94
C PHE A 65 0.55 8.09 -1.76
N GLY A 66 1.42 7.15 -2.11
CA GLY A 66 1.24 5.71 -1.86
C GLY A 66 1.14 5.37 -0.37
N VAL A 67 2.02 5.94 0.48
CA VAL A 67 1.95 5.79 1.95
C VAL A 67 0.60 6.30 2.47
N LEU A 68 0.17 7.50 2.06
CA LEU A 68 -1.08 8.10 2.49
C LEU A 68 -2.30 7.25 2.09
N LEU A 69 -2.35 6.77 0.84
CA LEU A 69 -3.43 5.92 0.38
C LEU A 69 -3.45 4.56 1.08
N PHE A 70 -2.28 3.97 1.33
CA PHE A 70 -2.20 2.71 2.05
C PHE A 70 -2.71 2.85 3.48
N LEU A 71 -2.20 3.84 4.23
CA LEU A 71 -2.60 4.08 5.61
C LEU A 71 -4.07 4.52 5.70
N GLY A 72 -4.53 5.37 4.79
CA GLY A 72 -5.94 5.77 4.70
C GLY A 72 -6.87 4.59 4.41
N GLY A 73 -6.46 3.68 3.52
CA GLY A 73 -7.16 2.42 3.27
C GLY A 73 -7.21 1.53 4.51
N ALA A 74 -6.08 1.35 5.20
CA ALA A 74 -6.01 0.55 6.42
C ALA A 74 -6.85 1.14 7.57
N ILE A 75 -6.82 2.46 7.76
CA ILE A 75 -7.65 3.15 8.76
C ILE A 75 -9.13 3.03 8.38
N SER A 76 -9.48 3.18 7.11
CA SER A 76 -10.86 3.00 6.65
C SER A 76 -11.36 1.58 6.92
N THR A 77 -10.52 0.56 6.72
CA THR A 77 -10.84 -0.82 7.08
C THR A 77 -11.11 -0.94 8.57
N TYR A 78 -10.23 -0.40 9.42
CA TYR A 78 -10.37 -0.45 10.87
C TYR A 78 -11.66 0.23 11.38
N ILE A 79 -12.02 1.38 10.81
CA ILE A 79 -13.25 2.09 11.16
C ILE A 79 -14.48 1.33 10.66
N ALA A 80 -14.45 0.80 9.43
CA ALA A 80 -15.57 0.07 8.84
C ALA A 80 -15.82 -1.30 9.51
N SER A 81 -14.80 -1.92 10.10
CA SER A 81 -14.94 -3.14 10.90
C SER A 81 -15.59 -2.91 12.27
N GLY A 82 -15.74 -1.66 12.73
CA GLY A 82 -16.43 -1.33 13.97
C GLY A 82 -17.92 -1.02 13.76
N ALA A 83 -18.78 -1.72 14.50
CA ALA A 83 -20.20 -1.43 14.76
C ALA A 83 -21.22 -1.45 13.60
N SER A 84 -20.85 -1.71 12.33
CA SER A 84 -21.83 -1.59 11.23
C SER A 84 -21.77 -2.60 10.08
N GLY A 85 -20.94 -3.65 10.16
CA GLY A 85 -20.90 -4.70 9.13
C GLY A 85 -20.64 -4.17 7.71
N GLY A 86 -19.82 -3.11 7.59
CA GLY A 86 -19.55 -2.44 6.33
C GLY A 86 -18.62 -3.23 5.41
N VAL A 87 -18.82 -3.10 4.09
CA VAL A 87 -17.94 -3.71 3.08
C VAL A 87 -16.50 -3.20 3.25
N ILE A 88 -15.59 -4.09 3.63
CA ILE A 88 -14.17 -3.78 3.79
C ILE A 88 -13.53 -3.57 2.41
N TRP A 89 -13.26 -2.32 2.04
CA TRP A 89 -12.63 -1.98 0.77
C TRP A 89 -11.09 -1.97 0.89
N TYR A 90 -10.45 -3.10 0.56
CA TYR A 90 -8.98 -3.22 0.49
C TYR A 90 -8.33 -2.41 -0.64
N GLY A 91 -9.11 -1.79 -1.53
CA GLY A 91 -8.59 -1.14 -2.72
C GLY A 91 -7.57 -0.03 -2.41
N GLY A 92 -7.73 0.68 -1.30
CA GLY A 92 -6.78 1.72 -0.86
C GLY A 92 -5.41 1.13 -0.50
N MET A 93 -5.39 0.00 0.20
CA MET A 93 -4.15 -0.72 0.55
C MET A 93 -3.48 -1.32 -0.68
N ILE A 94 -4.24 -2.00 -1.56
CA ILE A 94 -3.70 -2.60 -2.79
C ILE A 94 -3.11 -1.51 -3.69
N PHE A 95 -3.86 -0.44 -3.94
CA PHE A 95 -3.41 0.64 -4.80
C PHE A 95 -2.22 1.40 -4.19
N GLY A 96 -2.25 1.63 -2.88
CA GLY A 96 -1.11 2.20 -2.13
C GLY A 96 0.16 1.35 -2.28
N ALA A 97 0.04 0.02 -2.13
CA ALA A 97 1.17 -0.91 -2.29
C ALA A 97 1.75 -0.89 -3.72
N VAL A 98 0.89 -0.86 -4.74
CA VAL A 98 1.33 -0.73 -6.15
C VAL A 98 2.08 0.58 -6.37
N LEU A 99 1.58 1.70 -5.84
CA LEU A 99 2.25 2.99 -5.93
C LEU A 99 3.62 2.99 -5.23
N LEU A 100 3.72 2.37 -4.05
CA LEU A 100 4.99 2.24 -3.34
C LEU A 100 6.03 1.47 -4.17
N PHE A 101 5.63 0.36 -4.80
CA PHE A 101 6.51 -0.43 -5.66
C PHE A 101 6.95 0.37 -6.90
N ARG A 102 6.01 1.06 -7.56
CA ARG A 102 6.31 1.90 -8.72
C ARG A 102 7.22 3.08 -8.35
N ALA A 103 6.99 3.72 -7.21
CA ALA A 103 7.80 4.81 -6.71
C ALA A 103 9.23 4.34 -6.39
N PHE A 104 9.39 3.15 -5.82
CA PHE A 104 10.70 2.54 -5.59
C PHE A 104 11.45 2.25 -6.89
N ALA A 105 10.77 1.66 -7.88
CA ALA A 105 11.35 1.40 -9.20
C ALA A 105 11.78 2.70 -9.90
N ALA A 106 10.92 3.73 -9.88
CA ALA A 106 11.20 5.05 -10.45
C ALA A 106 12.36 5.75 -9.73
N TYR A 107 12.41 5.68 -8.40
CA TYR A 107 13.53 6.21 -7.63
C TYR A 107 14.84 5.52 -8.02
N ARG A 108 14.84 4.18 -8.13
CA ARG A 108 16.04 3.43 -8.55
C ARG A 108 16.47 3.78 -9.97
N SER A 109 15.54 4.03 -10.89
CA SER A 109 15.86 4.53 -12.24
C SER A 109 16.50 5.91 -12.19
N SER A 110 15.89 6.87 -11.48
CA SER A 110 16.41 8.23 -11.35
C SER A 110 17.84 8.26 -10.79
N ARG A 111 18.18 7.32 -9.90
CA ARG A 111 19.53 7.18 -9.33
C ARG A 111 20.56 6.72 -10.35
N LYS A 112 20.16 5.91 -11.35
CA LYS A 112 21.02 5.53 -12.48
C LYS A 112 21.22 6.72 -13.44
N GLU A 113 20.23 7.60 -13.55
CA GLU A 113 20.27 8.85 -14.33
C GLU A 113 21.05 9.98 -13.62
N GLY A 114 21.75 9.69 -12.52
CA GLY A 114 22.58 10.68 -11.81
C GLY A 114 21.84 11.56 -10.79
N ALA A 115 20.56 11.31 -10.52
CA ALA A 115 19.82 12.05 -9.50
C ALA A 115 20.45 11.85 -8.10
N PRO A 116 20.41 12.87 -7.21
CA PRO A 116 21.01 12.79 -5.87
C PRO A 116 20.33 11.74 -4.99
N ALA A 117 21.05 11.28 -3.96
CA ALA A 117 20.49 10.35 -2.99
C ALA A 117 19.57 11.13 -2.05
N LEU A 118 18.58 10.43 -1.49
CA LEU A 118 17.86 10.96 -0.34
C LEU A 118 18.86 11.35 0.77
N GLY A 119 18.68 12.55 1.32
CA GLY A 119 19.40 12.98 2.52
C GLY A 119 19.07 12.08 3.71
N VAL A 120 19.84 12.20 4.80
CA VAL A 120 19.67 11.38 6.02
C VAL A 120 18.22 11.44 6.52
N LEU A 121 17.65 12.64 6.63
CA LEU A 121 16.26 12.83 7.04
C LEU A 121 15.27 12.15 6.08
N GLY A 122 15.50 12.24 4.77
CA GLY A 122 14.64 11.61 3.77
C GLY A 122 14.68 10.08 3.84
N LYS A 123 15.84 9.49 4.13
CA LYS A 123 15.97 8.04 4.35
C LYS A 123 15.23 7.61 5.61
N VAL A 124 15.39 8.33 6.72
CA VAL A 124 14.68 8.05 7.97
C VAL A 124 13.17 8.13 7.76
N ALA A 125 12.69 9.20 7.11
CA ALA A 125 11.26 9.36 6.84
C ALA A 125 10.72 8.22 5.96
N ALA A 126 11.44 7.82 4.90
CA ALA A 126 11.03 6.70 4.07
C ALA A 126 10.96 5.37 4.85
N VAL A 127 11.94 5.10 5.71
CA VAL A 127 11.92 3.91 6.59
C VAL A 127 10.71 3.95 7.53
N VAL A 128 10.44 5.08 8.17
CA VAL A 128 9.28 5.25 9.05
C VAL A 128 7.98 5.01 8.28
N GLY A 129 7.84 5.55 7.08
CA GLY A 129 6.66 5.33 6.23
C GLY A 129 6.45 3.85 5.88
N VAL A 130 7.53 3.15 5.48
CA VAL A 130 7.46 1.70 5.19
C VAL A 130 7.11 0.89 6.42
N VAL A 131 7.73 1.18 7.56
CA VAL A 131 7.44 0.49 8.83
C VAL A 131 5.99 0.71 9.25
N ALA A 132 5.44 1.92 9.08
CA ALA A 132 4.05 2.21 9.35
C ALA A 132 3.12 1.36 8.44
N CYS A 133 3.37 1.33 7.14
CA CYS A 133 2.58 0.51 6.21
C CYS A 133 2.69 -1.00 6.51
N LEU A 134 3.88 -1.50 6.86
CA LEU A 134 4.05 -2.91 7.23
C LEU A 134 3.34 -3.24 8.53
N GLY A 135 3.47 -2.38 9.55
CA GLY A 135 2.78 -2.53 10.83
C GLY A 135 1.26 -2.60 10.65
N THR A 136 0.69 -1.63 9.93
CA THR A 136 -0.77 -1.60 9.69
C THR A 136 -1.23 -2.73 8.75
N GLY A 137 -0.41 -3.11 7.78
CA GLY A 137 -0.69 -4.24 6.89
C GLY A 137 -0.74 -5.57 7.65
N ILE A 138 0.23 -5.82 8.54
CA ILE A 138 0.26 -7.03 9.38
C ILE A 138 -0.95 -7.09 10.30
N THR A 139 -1.33 -5.98 10.93
CA THR A 139 -2.52 -5.96 11.80
C THR A 139 -3.81 -6.22 11.00
N ALA A 140 -3.94 -5.63 9.81
CA ALA A 140 -5.11 -5.86 8.96
C ALA A 140 -5.21 -7.32 8.48
N VAL A 141 -4.09 -7.94 8.10
CA VAL A 141 -4.04 -9.36 7.70
C VAL A 141 -4.31 -10.28 8.89
N SER A 142 -3.80 -9.95 10.09
CA SER A 142 -4.03 -10.76 11.29
C SER A 142 -5.50 -10.75 11.71
N ALA A 143 -6.20 -9.62 11.56
CA ALA A 143 -7.63 -9.51 11.80
C ALA A 143 -8.46 -10.38 10.83
N LEU A 144 -8.05 -10.46 9.56
CA LEU A 144 -8.67 -11.35 8.57
C LEU A 144 -8.53 -12.82 8.94
N ILE A 145 -7.33 -13.24 9.33
CA ILE A 145 -7.07 -14.64 9.71
C ILE A 145 -7.82 -15.00 11.00
N GLY A 146 -7.93 -14.06 11.94
CA GLY A 146 -8.75 -14.26 13.15
C GLY A 146 -10.23 -14.43 12.85
N ALA A 147 -10.77 -13.66 11.89
CA ALA A 147 -12.18 -13.71 11.53
C ALA A 147 -12.56 -14.98 10.73
N GLU A 148 -11.66 -15.51 9.90
CA GLU A 148 -11.94 -16.71 9.07
C GLU A 148 -11.75 -18.05 9.81
N THR A 149 -11.38 -18.06 11.10
CA THR A 149 -10.97 -19.32 11.78
C THR A 149 -11.79 -19.73 12.99
N VAL A 150 -12.74 -18.94 13.47
CA VAL A 150 -13.68 -19.44 14.48
C VAL A 150 -14.77 -20.21 13.75
N ALA A 151 -14.64 -21.53 13.69
CA ALA A 151 -15.63 -22.41 13.10
C ALA A 151 -17.00 -22.11 13.74
N GLN A 152 -17.95 -21.62 12.94
CA GLN A 152 -19.31 -21.40 13.38
C GLN A 152 -20.07 -22.72 13.26
N GLY A 153 -20.67 -23.16 14.37
CA GLY A 153 -21.31 -24.48 14.46
C GLY A 153 -21.23 -25.08 15.86
N VAL A 154 -21.65 -26.34 15.99
CA VAL A 154 -21.68 -27.04 17.28
C VAL A 154 -20.29 -27.07 17.92
N GLY A 155 -20.21 -26.57 19.16
CA GLY A 155 -18.99 -26.44 19.96
C GLY A 155 -18.28 -25.09 19.85
N SER A 156 -18.76 -24.17 19.00
CA SER A 156 -18.23 -22.80 18.91
C SER A 156 -18.60 -21.94 20.11
N CYS A 157 -17.73 -20.99 20.47
CA CYS A 157 -17.91 -20.10 21.61
C CYS A 157 -18.23 -18.67 21.16
N TRP A 158 -19.09 -18.00 21.92
CA TRP A 158 -19.67 -16.71 21.56
C TRP A 158 -19.66 -15.77 22.76
N ALA A 159 -19.33 -14.52 22.50
CA ALA A 159 -19.39 -13.43 23.47
C ALA A 159 -20.38 -12.37 22.98
N VAL A 160 -21.14 -11.78 23.90
CA VAL A 160 -21.98 -10.60 23.64
C VAL A 160 -21.18 -9.36 24.03
N ASP A 161 -21.06 -8.41 23.10
CA ASP A 161 -20.38 -7.14 23.31
C ASP A 161 -21.26 -6.10 24.04
N ASP A 162 -20.70 -4.93 24.32
CA ASP A 162 -21.40 -3.83 25.01
C ASP A 162 -22.59 -3.26 24.20
N GLU A 163 -22.74 -3.63 22.93
CA GLU A 163 -23.80 -3.22 22.02
C GLU A 163 -24.82 -4.35 21.76
N ASP A 164 -24.82 -5.40 22.60
CA ASP A 164 -25.68 -6.59 22.52
C ASP A 164 -25.48 -7.44 21.24
N ASN A 165 -24.34 -7.34 20.56
CA ASN A 165 -24.04 -8.17 19.40
C ASN A 165 -23.34 -9.47 19.85
N ALA A 166 -23.81 -10.61 19.35
CA ALA A 166 -23.12 -11.88 19.53
C ALA A 166 -22.01 -12.06 18.49
N LEU A 167 -20.79 -12.27 18.95
CA LEU A 167 -19.61 -12.46 18.09
C LEU A 167 -18.97 -13.83 18.37
N PRO A 168 -18.61 -14.60 17.32
CA PRO A 168 -17.88 -15.84 17.50
C PRO A 168 -16.45 -15.53 17.99
N VAL A 169 -16.01 -16.21 19.04
CA VAL A 169 -14.70 -16.04 19.67
C VAL A 169 -14.02 -17.39 19.89
N SER A 170 -12.71 -17.38 20.17
CA SER A 170 -12.01 -18.59 20.60
C SER A 170 -12.58 -19.08 21.93
N CYS A 171 -12.75 -20.39 22.09
CA CYS A 171 -13.14 -20.97 23.37
C CYS A 171 -12.06 -20.85 24.46
N ASP A 172 -10.83 -20.46 24.10
CA ASP A 172 -9.78 -20.12 25.06
C ASP A 172 -9.88 -18.67 25.57
N ASP A 173 -10.68 -17.82 24.92
CA ASP A 173 -10.92 -16.42 25.31
C ASP A 173 -12.16 -16.31 26.21
N GLU A 174 -12.42 -15.12 26.77
CA GLU A 174 -13.64 -14.85 27.55
C GLU A 174 -14.88 -14.95 26.64
N HIS A 175 -15.80 -15.85 27.00
CA HIS A 175 -17.04 -16.10 26.29
C HIS A 175 -18.15 -16.35 27.31
N GLN A 176 -19.40 -16.17 26.87
CA GLN A 176 -20.58 -16.30 27.71
C GLN A 176 -21.45 -17.47 27.26
N PHE A 177 -21.29 -17.86 26.00
CA PHE A 177 -22.12 -18.86 25.36
C PHE A 177 -21.31 -19.85 24.55
N LYS A 178 -21.87 -21.04 24.40
CA LYS A 178 -21.38 -22.10 23.54
C LYS A 178 -22.51 -22.70 22.74
N VAL A 179 -22.28 -23.03 21.48
CA VAL A 179 -23.28 -23.69 20.65
C VAL A 179 -23.37 -25.16 21.02
N ALA A 180 -24.50 -25.58 21.59
CA ALA A 180 -24.73 -26.97 21.97
C ALA A 180 -25.31 -27.81 20.82
N ALA A 181 -26.10 -27.18 19.96
CA ALA A 181 -26.77 -27.83 18.84
C ALA A 181 -26.99 -26.85 17.68
N GLU A 182 -27.15 -27.40 16.49
CA GLU A 182 -27.58 -26.69 15.29
C GLU A 182 -28.84 -27.37 14.78
N GLN A 183 -29.90 -26.60 14.53
CA GLN A 183 -31.22 -27.10 14.17
C GLN A 183 -31.80 -26.30 13.01
N VAL A 184 -32.84 -26.82 12.35
CA VAL A 184 -33.52 -26.09 11.27
C VAL A 184 -34.55 -25.10 11.82
N ASP A 185 -35.05 -25.34 13.04
CA ASP A 185 -36.09 -24.54 13.66
C ASP A 185 -35.70 -24.22 15.12
N PRO A 186 -35.83 -22.95 15.59
CA PRO A 186 -35.56 -22.58 16.97
C PRO A 186 -36.40 -23.35 18.00
N GLU A 187 -37.57 -23.85 17.64
CA GLU A 187 -38.39 -24.71 18.52
C GLU A 187 -37.73 -26.07 18.81
N GLN A 188 -36.75 -26.48 18.01
CA GLN A 188 -36.01 -27.74 18.18
C GLN A 188 -34.75 -27.57 19.04
N CYS A 189 -34.48 -26.36 19.55
CA CYS A 189 -33.38 -26.15 20.47
C CYS A 189 -33.60 -26.89 21.81
N PRO A 190 -32.54 -27.45 22.42
CA PRO A 190 -32.61 -28.05 23.75
C PRO A 190 -33.17 -27.07 24.79
N GLU A 191 -33.92 -27.56 25.79
CA GLU A 191 -34.51 -26.72 26.85
C GLU A 191 -33.46 -25.96 27.68
N GLU A 192 -32.21 -26.44 27.72
CA GLU A 192 -31.08 -25.76 28.37
C GLU A 192 -30.49 -24.60 27.56
N SER A 193 -30.96 -24.38 26.32
CA SER A 193 -30.51 -23.26 25.48
C SER A 193 -31.05 -21.94 26.01
N ALA A 194 -30.17 -20.99 26.27
CA ALA A 194 -30.53 -19.65 26.73
C ALA A 194 -31.11 -18.79 25.59
N THR A 195 -30.57 -18.95 24.38
CA THR A 195 -30.98 -18.21 23.17
C THR A 195 -30.58 -18.97 21.91
N TYR A 196 -30.96 -18.45 20.74
CA TYR A 196 -30.52 -18.95 19.44
C TYR A 196 -30.04 -17.81 18.54
N LEU A 197 -29.19 -18.15 17.57
CA LEU A 197 -28.75 -17.27 16.49
C LEU A 197 -29.05 -17.94 15.14
N GLU A 198 -29.39 -17.17 14.12
CA GLU A 198 -29.45 -17.70 12.76
C GLU A 198 -28.02 -17.98 12.26
N SER A 199 -27.83 -19.12 11.59
CA SER A 199 -26.55 -19.47 10.97
C SER A 199 -26.28 -18.56 9.75
N ASP A 200 -25.01 -18.37 9.41
CA ASP A 200 -24.59 -17.63 8.21
C ASP A 200 -25.22 -18.17 6.91
N ASP A 201 -25.55 -19.47 6.91
CA ASP A 201 -26.16 -20.19 5.79
C ASP A 201 -27.65 -19.82 5.61
N GLY A 202 -28.30 -19.27 6.65
CA GLY A 202 -29.72 -18.92 6.69
C GLY A 202 -30.70 -20.10 6.75
N ASP A 203 -30.19 -21.33 6.69
CA ASP A 203 -30.99 -22.56 6.65
C ASP A 203 -31.10 -23.25 8.03
N SER A 204 -30.35 -22.77 9.03
CA SER A 204 -30.30 -23.33 10.38
C SER A 204 -30.19 -22.25 11.45
N VAL A 205 -30.44 -22.66 12.69
CA VAL A 205 -30.24 -21.88 13.91
C VAL A 205 -29.23 -22.58 14.81
N LEU A 206 -28.33 -21.80 15.39
CA LEU A 206 -27.37 -22.23 16.40
C LEU A 206 -28.02 -22.04 17.77
N CYS A 207 -28.13 -23.10 18.56
CA CYS A 207 -28.70 -23.08 19.90
C CYS A 207 -27.59 -22.85 20.93
N LEU A 208 -27.64 -21.72 21.65
CA LEU A 208 -26.60 -21.28 22.57
C LEU A 208 -26.96 -21.66 24.01
N VAL A 209 -26.01 -22.29 24.70
CA VAL A 209 -26.06 -22.54 26.15
C VAL A 209 -25.05 -21.63 26.82
N GLN A 210 -25.29 -21.26 28.09
CA GLN A 210 -24.28 -20.52 28.87
C GLN A 210 -23.12 -21.45 29.23
N ASP A 211 -21.88 -20.96 29.09
CA ASP A 211 -20.63 -21.64 29.49
C ASP A 211 -19.95 -20.90 30.66
#